data_AF-A0A524DRK6-F1
#
_entry.id   AF-A0A524DRK6-F1
#
_cell.length_a   1.000
_cell.length_b   1.000
_cell.length_c   1.000
_cell.angle_alpha   90.00
_cell.angle_beta   90.00
_cell.angle_gamma   90.00
#
_symmetry.space_group_name_H-M   'P 1'
#
loop_
_entity.id
_entity.type
_entity.pdbx_description
1 polymer ?
#
loop_
_entity_poly.entity_id
_entity_poly.type
_entity_poly.pdbx_seq_one_letter_code
_entity_poly.pdbx_strand_id
1 'polypeptide(L)'
;MSSENDSNLDQVYNLIVNNLKDKVGIVDLNCIIIKSLIEDIKSFIKEEAIQIVETPEMNKLDYFKYICRYFYNQYNSDKQIRALYSDEISYIGDKMIRSKHFNNVLKINDFISKSELIDVFSDFCADLGISVFNTSEIKEYSLDLYFTKRKPILRTEAVFVRTGEEMTEENYKDTLKLISNASKVATWIVFCTTPLGATNVGLYRLIGDMDRLNTWLYIVDPHLKRILGIVKGSKSKDYEQEIRDDYIKKLPREPIRAPSQVVKFSKYNLENAESYKTSRFISFQILNEKEHEKIVKMPREEPKYDDIFKSLLITDKEAGLPMATFSSEMDTKEQMLVTGFLSAMDDFIKSISKSGEITLMKEIDYKGLFIQAVYGKMVKMVLFLSEPADQILRDRLVYFLKYFENMFESQITEFKSTGKTSVIDEEEIFPIVNKILDI
;
A
#
# COMPACT_ATOMS: atom_id res chain seq x y z
N MET A 1 -18.84 39.76 10.15
CA MET A 1 -17.47 39.70 9.61
C MET A 1 -17.05 38.27 9.22
N SER A 2 -17.90 37.25 9.34
CA SER A 2 -17.60 35.85 8.94
C SER A 2 -17.73 35.60 7.42
N SER A 3 -18.68 36.24 6.75
CA SER A 3 -19.02 35.93 5.34
C SER A 3 -17.95 36.26 4.30
N GLU A 4 -17.08 37.25 4.52
CA GLU A 4 -16.02 37.61 3.56
C GLU A 4 -14.84 36.63 3.57
N ASN A 5 -14.47 36.12 4.75
CA ASN A 5 -13.38 35.16 4.90
C ASN A 5 -13.75 33.76 4.38
N ASP A 6 -15.01 33.34 4.57
CA ASP A 6 -15.52 32.07 4.05
C ASP A 6 -15.67 32.11 2.52
N SER A 7 -16.13 33.22 1.94
CA SER A 7 -16.23 33.35 0.48
C SER A 7 -14.87 33.23 -0.23
N ASN A 8 -13.78 33.64 0.43
CA ASN A 8 -12.42 33.52 -0.11
C ASN A 8 -11.88 32.08 -0.01
N LEU A 9 -12.24 31.32 1.04
CA LEU A 9 -11.84 29.92 1.19
C LEU A 9 -12.38 29.05 0.07
N ASP A 10 -13.69 29.13 -0.18
CA ASP A 10 -14.34 28.35 -1.23
C ASP A 10 -13.87 28.78 -2.62
N GLN A 11 -13.61 30.07 -2.82
CA GLN A 11 -13.06 30.58 -4.08
C GLN A 11 -11.69 29.97 -4.38
N VAL A 12 -10.75 30.00 -3.43
CA VAL A 12 -9.40 29.44 -3.63
C VAL A 12 -9.48 27.93 -3.83
N TYR A 13 -10.28 27.22 -3.01
CA TYR A 13 -10.45 25.78 -3.16
C TYR A 13 -10.99 25.41 -4.54
N ASN A 14 -12.07 26.06 -4.98
CA ASN A 14 -12.65 25.84 -6.30
C ASN A 14 -11.71 26.25 -7.44
N LEU A 15 -10.89 27.28 -7.25
CA LEU A 15 -9.87 27.66 -8.24
C LEU A 15 -8.83 26.55 -8.42
N ILE A 16 -8.33 25.99 -7.32
CA ILE A 16 -7.39 24.86 -7.36
C ILE A 16 -8.04 23.68 -8.08
N VAL A 17 -9.25 23.28 -7.68
CA VAL A 17 -10.00 22.17 -8.31
C VAL A 17 -10.20 22.41 -9.81
N ASN A 18 -10.60 23.62 -10.21
CA ASN A 18 -10.83 23.94 -11.62
C ASN A 18 -9.54 23.93 -12.45
N ASN A 19 -8.39 24.29 -11.87
CA ASN A 19 -7.09 24.20 -12.54
C ASN A 19 -6.67 22.76 -12.84
N LEU A 20 -7.27 21.78 -12.15
CA LEU A 20 -7.01 20.34 -12.34
C LEU A 20 -8.01 19.66 -13.29
N LYS A 21 -8.93 20.42 -13.90
CA LYS A 21 -9.89 19.87 -14.85
C LYS A 21 -9.13 19.19 -16.00
N ASP A 22 -9.34 17.87 -16.16
CA ASP A 22 -8.65 16.95 -17.09
C ASP A 22 -7.30 16.36 -16.62
N LYS A 23 -6.92 16.56 -15.35
CA LYS A 23 -5.78 15.90 -14.71
C LYS A 23 -6.24 14.77 -13.79
N VAL A 24 -5.39 13.75 -13.68
CA VAL A 24 -5.60 12.60 -12.80
C VAL A 24 -4.47 12.57 -11.78
N GLY A 25 -4.82 12.73 -10.50
CA GLY A 25 -3.87 12.61 -9.41
C GLY A 25 -3.69 11.14 -9.02
N ILE A 26 -2.45 10.71 -8.81
CA ILE A 26 -2.18 9.37 -8.28
C ILE A 26 -2.50 9.28 -6.78
N VAL A 27 -2.36 10.39 -6.04
CA VAL A 27 -2.73 10.50 -4.62
C VAL A 27 -3.87 11.51 -4.46
N ASP A 28 -4.95 11.09 -3.79
CA ASP A 28 -6.10 11.94 -3.49
C ASP A 28 -5.99 12.57 -2.09
N LEU A 29 -5.79 13.89 -2.04
CA LEU A 29 -5.64 14.60 -0.76
C LEU A 29 -6.95 14.66 0.04
N ASN A 30 -8.11 14.63 -0.62
CA ASN A 30 -9.40 14.53 0.07
C ASN A 30 -9.51 13.19 0.78
N CYS A 31 -9.07 12.09 0.17
CA CYS A 31 -9.06 10.78 0.81
C CYS A 31 -8.18 10.75 2.06
N ILE A 32 -6.99 11.35 2.00
CA ILE A 32 -6.11 11.48 3.17
C ILE A 32 -6.85 12.19 4.30
N ILE A 33 -7.42 13.37 4.02
CA ILE A 33 -8.16 14.15 5.02
C ILE A 33 -9.35 13.39 5.60
N ILE A 34 -10.15 12.71 4.75
CA ILE A 34 -11.31 11.94 5.22
C ILE A 34 -10.89 10.88 6.23
N LYS A 35 -9.74 10.25 6.00
CA LYS A 35 -9.22 9.14 6.81
C LYS A 35 -8.38 9.56 8.01
N SER A 36 -7.82 10.77 8.03
CA SER A 36 -7.09 11.33 9.17
C SER A 36 -7.98 11.57 10.39
N LEU A 37 -7.44 11.50 11.60
CA LEU A 37 -8.15 11.99 12.79
C LEU A 37 -8.27 13.51 12.74
N ILE A 38 -9.29 14.08 13.40
CA ILE A 38 -9.46 15.54 13.44
C ILE A 38 -8.29 16.17 14.22
N GLU A 39 -7.82 15.47 15.23
CA GLU A 39 -6.71 15.83 16.10
C GLU A 39 -5.40 15.92 15.32
N ASP A 40 -5.16 15.02 14.37
CA ASP A 40 -4.00 15.05 13.47
C ASP A 40 -4.05 16.26 12.53
N ILE A 41 -5.22 16.54 11.97
CA ILE A 41 -5.45 17.71 11.09
C ILE A 41 -5.20 19.01 11.87
N LYS A 42 -5.73 19.11 13.09
CA LYS A 42 -5.53 20.27 13.98
C LYS A 42 -4.07 20.42 14.40
N SER A 43 -3.40 19.31 14.70
CA SER A 43 -1.98 19.31 15.04
C SER A 43 -1.13 19.83 13.90
N PHE A 44 -1.39 19.38 12.67
CA PHE A 44 -0.73 19.89 11.47
C PHE A 44 -0.97 21.39 11.26
N ILE A 45 -2.22 21.86 11.37
CA ILE A 45 -2.58 23.29 11.27
C ILE A 45 -1.78 24.14 12.27
N LYS A 46 -1.66 23.64 13.51
CA LYS A 46 -0.91 24.32 14.58
C LYS A 46 0.59 24.34 14.30
N GLU A 47 1.16 23.21 13.87
CA GLU A 47 2.59 23.08 13.52
C GLU A 47 2.98 24.03 12.38
N GLU A 48 2.14 24.16 11.36
CA GLU A 48 2.35 25.04 10.21
C GLU A 48 1.91 26.50 10.46
N ALA A 49 1.46 26.80 11.68
CA ALA A 49 0.96 28.12 12.10
C ALA A 49 -0.15 28.69 11.21
N ILE A 50 -1.03 27.82 10.70
CA ILE A 50 -2.12 28.19 9.81
C ILE A 50 -3.21 28.90 10.61
N GLN A 51 -3.51 30.14 10.22
CA GLN A 51 -4.56 30.95 10.85
C GLN A 51 -5.94 30.45 10.42
N ILE A 52 -6.72 29.97 11.39
CA ILE A 52 -8.09 29.49 11.18
C ILE A 52 -9.07 30.22 12.09
N VAL A 53 -10.31 30.40 11.61
CA VAL A 53 -11.43 30.87 12.44
C VAL A 53 -12.25 29.64 12.80
N GLU A 54 -12.03 29.08 13.98
CA GLU A 54 -12.76 27.88 14.40
C GLU A 54 -14.23 28.18 14.68
N THR A 55 -15.12 27.39 14.09
CA THR A 55 -16.54 27.34 14.44
C THR A 55 -16.92 25.94 14.94
N PRO A 56 -17.90 25.80 15.84
CA PRO A 56 -18.31 24.50 16.38
C PRO A 56 -18.75 23.47 15.32
N GLU A 57 -19.16 23.93 14.14
CA GLU A 57 -19.69 23.11 13.05
C GLU A 57 -18.64 22.72 11.99
N MET A 58 -17.36 23.07 12.19
CA MET A 58 -16.32 22.75 11.20
C MET A 58 -16.14 21.24 11.02
N ASN A 59 -16.23 20.81 9.77
CA ASN A 59 -15.93 19.45 9.35
C ASN A 59 -14.49 19.35 8.80
N LYS A 60 -14.05 18.14 8.46
CA LYS A 60 -12.70 17.89 7.94
C LYS A 60 -12.41 18.62 6.61
N LEU A 61 -13.43 18.79 5.75
CA LEU A 61 -13.29 19.53 4.50
C LEU A 61 -13.03 21.01 4.77
N ASP A 62 -13.67 21.60 5.77
CA ASP A 62 -13.46 23.00 6.14
C ASP A 62 -12.01 23.22 6.58
N TYR A 63 -11.47 22.36 7.45
CA TYR A 63 -10.05 22.38 7.81
C TYR A 63 -9.14 22.22 6.59
N PHE A 64 -9.51 21.34 5.66
CA PHE A 64 -8.73 21.13 4.45
C PHE A 64 -8.72 22.34 3.51
N LYS A 65 -9.83 23.06 3.39
CA LYS A 65 -9.90 24.32 2.64
C LYS A 65 -8.92 25.37 3.20
N TYR A 66 -8.80 25.45 4.53
CA TYR A 66 -7.79 26.32 5.18
C TYR A 66 -6.36 25.92 4.83
N ILE A 67 -6.05 24.62 4.88
CA ILE A 67 -4.74 24.08 4.49
C ILE A 67 -4.43 24.44 3.02
N CYS A 68 -5.38 24.18 2.12
CA CYS A 68 -5.24 24.48 0.70
C CYS A 68 -4.99 25.96 0.46
N ARG A 69 -5.81 26.84 1.06
CA ARG A 69 -5.68 28.30 0.92
C ARG A 69 -4.31 28.79 1.40
N TYR A 70 -3.86 28.30 2.55
CA TYR A 70 -2.57 28.71 3.14
C TYR A 70 -1.40 28.44 2.18
N PHE A 71 -1.26 27.19 1.75
CA PHE A 71 -0.15 26.79 0.87
C PHE A 71 -0.31 27.32 -0.55
N TYR A 72 -1.54 27.50 -1.05
CA TYR A 72 -1.80 28.20 -2.31
C TYR A 72 -1.27 29.64 -2.28
N ASN A 73 -1.54 30.38 -1.20
CA ASN A 73 -1.05 31.74 -1.03
C ASN A 73 0.48 31.80 -0.88
N GLN A 74 1.08 30.85 -0.15
CA GLN A 74 2.53 30.75 -0.06
C GLN A 74 3.18 30.50 -1.42
N TYR A 75 2.67 29.54 -2.20
CA TYR A 75 3.15 29.26 -3.56
C TYR A 75 3.08 30.50 -4.45
N ASN A 76 1.97 31.24 -4.42
CA ASN A 76 1.78 32.41 -5.28
C ASN A 76 2.57 33.64 -4.83
N SER A 77 2.91 33.75 -3.55
CA SER A 77 3.70 34.86 -3.02
C SER A 77 5.21 34.65 -3.11
N ASP A 78 5.70 33.41 -3.07
CA ASP A 78 7.14 33.10 -3.03
C ASP A 78 7.69 32.54 -4.36
N LYS A 79 8.63 33.27 -4.97
CA LYS A 79 9.31 32.85 -6.20
C LYS A 79 10.19 31.61 -6.02
N GLN A 80 10.78 31.41 -4.84
CA GLN A 80 11.63 30.25 -4.57
C GLN A 80 10.79 28.97 -4.54
N ILE A 81 9.60 29.02 -3.95
CA ILE A 81 8.67 27.89 -3.95
C ILE A 81 8.28 27.52 -5.38
N ARG A 82 7.93 28.50 -6.22
CA ARG A 82 7.60 28.25 -7.64
C ARG A 82 8.76 27.72 -8.48
N ALA A 83 10.01 27.93 -8.05
CA ALA A 83 11.16 27.33 -8.70
C ALA A 83 11.34 25.85 -8.34
N LEU A 84 10.80 25.41 -7.21
CA LEU A 84 10.91 24.03 -6.71
C LEU A 84 9.72 23.14 -7.10
N TYR A 85 8.54 23.73 -7.28
CA TYR A 85 7.29 22.99 -7.55
C TYR A 85 6.65 23.46 -8.86
N SER A 86 6.22 22.49 -9.68
CA SER A 86 5.61 22.73 -11.00
C SER A 86 4.27 23.47 -10.93
N ASP A 87 3.54 23.30 -9.82
CA ASP A 87 2.17 23.78 -9.64
C ASP A 87 1.82 23.83 -8.14
N GLU A 88 0.73 24.51 -7.82
CA GLU A 88 0.25 24.71 -6.45
C GLU A 88 -0.10 23.38 -5.77
N ILE A 89 -0.71 22.45 -6.51
CA ILE A 89 -1.18 21.18 -5.96
C ILE A 89 -0.03 20.25 -5.58
N SER A 90 1.06 20.27 -6.35
CA SER A 90 2.29 19.55 -6.04
C SER A 90 2.92 20.06 -4.75
N TYR A 91 2.88 21.39 -4.52
CA TYR A 91 3.36 21.99 -3.30
C TYR A 91 2.47 21.65 -2.09
N ILE A 92 1.15 21.81 -2.21
CA ILE A 92 0.18 21.47 -1.14
C ILE A 92 0.33 19.99 -0.76
N GLY A 93 0.33 19.11 -1.76
CA GLY A 93 0.43 17.68 -1.56
C GLY A 93 1.73 17.29 -0.87
N ASP A 94 2.88 17.73 -1.37
CA ASP A 94 4.19 17.44 -0.76
C ASP A 94 4.27 17.91 0.69
N LYS A 95 3.76 19.11 1.00
CA LYS A 95 3.69 19.62 2.38
C LYS A 95 2.87 18.74 3.30
N MET A 96 1.71 18.28 2.83
CA MET A 96 0.87 17.37 3.60
C MET A 96 1.55 16.02 3.80
N ILE A 97 1.94 15.33 2.72
CA ILE A 97 2.43 13.94 2.81
C ILE A 97 3.79 13.79 3.51
N ARG A 98 4.59 14.87 3.62
CA ARG A 98 5.82 14.88 4.42
C ARG A 98 5.56 15.00 5.91
N SER A 99 4.40 15.52 6.32
CA SER A 99 4.02 15.53 7.72
C SER A 99 3.71 14.12 8.20
N LYS A 100 4.21 13.77 9.39
CA LYS A 100 3.90 12.49 10.06
C LYS A 100 2.38 12.26 10.22
N HIS A 101 1.61 13.34 10.38
CA HIS A 101 0.16 13.33 10.58
C HIS A 101 -0.60 12.78 9.37
N PHE A 102 -0.06 12.92 8.16
CA PHE A 102 -0.68 12.46 6.92
C PHE A 102 0.08 11.34 6.23
N ASN A 103 1.39 11.25 6.43
CA ASN A 103 2.23 10.21 5.82
C ASN A 103 1.78 8.81 6.23
N ASN A 104 1.46 8.61 7.52
CA ASN A 104 1.00 7.33 8.04
C ASN A 104 -0.37 6.96 7.45
N VAL A 105 -1.25 7.95 7.26
CA VAL A 105 -2.55 7.76 6.62
C VAL A 105 -2.38 7.33 5.16
N LEU A 106 -1.44 7.92 4.42
CA LEU A 106 -1.12 7.47 3.06
C LEU A 106 -0.59 6.02 3.08
N LYS A 107 0.37 5.70 3.94
CA LYS A 107 0.94 4.35 4.05
C LYS A 107 -0.11 3.29 4.33
N ILE A 108 -0.98 3.54 5.31
CA ILE A 108 -2.04 2.60 5.69
C ILE A 108 -3.09 2.45 4.58
N ASN A 109 -3.46 3.53 3.90
CA ASN A 109 -4.48 3.46 2.85
C ASN A 109 -3.96 2.91 1.51
N ASP A 110 -2.68 3.12 1.22
CA ASP A 110 -1.99 2.55 0.05
C ASP A 110 -1.54 1.10 0.30
N PHE A 111 -1.60 0.64 1.54
CA PHE A 111 -1.13 -0.68 1.88
C PHE A 111 -1.87 -1.77 1.11
N ILE A 112 -1.09 -2.57 0.39
CA ILE A 112 -1.48 -3.79 -0.28
C ILE A 112 -0.30 -4.75 -0.21
N SER A 113 -0.55 -6.00 0.16
CA SER A 113 0.50 -7.02 0.16
C SER A 113 0.98 -7.30 -1.28
N LYS A 114 2.21 -7.80 -1.45
CA LYS A 114 2.72 -8.11 -2.79
C LYS A 114 1.88 -9.19 -3.48
N SER A 115 1.50 -10.23 -2.74
CA SER A 115 0.64 -11.31 -3.27
C SER A 115 -0.73 -10.77 -3.71
N GLU A 116 -1.31 -9.84 -2.94
CA GLU A 116 -2.60 -9.22 -3.29
C GLU A 116 -2.49 -8.27 -4.48
N LEU A 117 -1.40 -7.51 -4.59
CA LEU A 117 -1.12 -6.66 -5.76
C LEU A 117 -0.95 -7.51 -7.02
N ILE A 118 -0.26 -8.65 -6.91
CA ILE A 118 -0.15 -9.65 -7.99
C ILE A 118 -1.53 -10.17 -8.37
N ASP A 119 -2.38 -10.55 -7.41
CA ASP A 119 -3.71 -11.08 -7.67
C ASP A 119 -4.60 -10.04 -8.39
N VAL A 120 -4.67 -8.81 -7.87
CA VAL A 120 -5.45 -7.70 -8.45
C VAL A 120 -5.00 -7.44 -9.89
N PHE A 121 -3.69 -7.35 -10.12
CA PHE A 121 -3.15 -7.07 -11.45
C PHE A 121 -3.31 -8.25 -12.40
N SER A 122 -3.23 -9.49 -11.89
CA SER A 122 -3.42 -10.71 -12.68
C SER A 122 -4.87 -10.88 -13.12
N ASP A 123 -5.83 -10.60 -12.25
CA ASP A 123 -7.26 -10.63 -12.57
C ASP A 123 -7.58 -9.61 -13.67
N PHE A 124 -7.08 -8.38 -13.53
CA PHE A 124 -7.18 -7.37 -14.58
C PHE A 124 -6.58 -7.82 -15.92
N CYS A 125 -5.39 -8.43 -15.90
CA CYS A 125 -4.77 -8.94 -17.13
C CYS A 125 -5.56 -10.11 -17.75
N ALA A 126 -6.13 -10.98 -16.93
CA ALA A 126 -6.97 -12.09 -17.38
C ALA A 126 -8.24 -11.59 -18.09
N ASP A 127 -8.86 -10.52 -17.57
CA ASP A 127 -9.99 -9.83 -18.23
C ASP A 127 -9.63 -9.32 -19.64
N LEU A 128 -8.35 -8.96 -19.85
CA LEU A 128 -7.82 -8.54 -21.17
C LEU A 128 -7.42 -9.71 -22.08
N GLY A 129 -7.70 -10.95 -21.67
CA GLY A 129 -7.38 -12.15 -22.42
C GLY A 129 -5.90 -12.55 -22.33
N ILE A 130 -5.21 -12.20 -21.25
CA ILE A 130 -3.80 -12.50 -21.00
C ILE A 130 -3.71 -13.66 -20.00
N SER A 131 -2.86 -14.65 -20.28
CA SER A 131 -2.53 -15.70 -19.31
C SER A 131 -1.32 -15.28 -18.48
N VAL A 132 -1.44 -15.43 -17.16
CA VAL A 132 -0.47 -14.92 -16.18
C VAL A 132 0.21 -16.09 -15.46
N PHE A 133 1.54 -16.12 -15.52
CA PHE A 133 2.37 -17.15 -14.88
C PHE A 133 3.17 -16.54 -13.73
N ASN A 134 3.23 -17.25 -12.61
CA ASN A 134 4.14 -16.94 -11.51
C ASN A 134 5.56 -17.43 -11.86
N THR A 135 6.56 -16.57 -11.67
CA THR A 135 7.97 -16.89 -11.95
C THR A 135 8.84 -16.98 -10.70
N SER A 136 8.26 -17.06 -9.50
CA SER A 136 8.99 -17.12 -8.23
C SER A 136 10.03 -18.24 -8.14
N GLU A 137 9.84 -19.35 -8.85
CA GLU A 137 10.78 -20.48 -8.89
C GLU A 137 11.89 -20.32 -9.96
N ILE A 138 11.78 -19.33 -10.85
CA ILE A 138 12.70 -19.10 -11.97
C ILE A 138 13.63 -17.94 -11.63
N LYS A 139 14.85 -18.25 -11.20
CA LYS A 139 15.83 -17.22 -10.77
C LYS A 139 16.33 -16.33 -11.90
N GLU A 140 16.38 -16.86 -13.13
CA GLU A 140 16.85 -16.13 -14.31
C GLU A 140 16.00 -14.88 -14.55
N TYR A 141 16.66 -13.74 -14.75
CA TYR A 141 16.04 -12.42 -14.94
C TYR A 141 15.20 -11.91 -13.76
N SER A 142 14.94 -12.76 -12.75
CA SER A 142 14.27 -12.43 -11.48
C SER A 142 12.96 -11.67 -11.68
N LEU A 143 12.13 -12.18 -12.60
CA LEU A 143 10.80 -11.64 -12.88
C LEU A 143 9.83 -12.00 -11.76
N ASP A 144 8.80 -11.16 -11.52
CA ASP A 144 7.71 -11.52 -10.61
C ASP A 144 6.62 -12.32 -11.34
N LEU A 145 6.26 -11.89 -12.56
CA LEU A 145 5.30 -12.58 -13.40
C LEU A 145 5.77 -12.63 -14.87
N TYR A 146 5.20 -13.58 -15.60
CA TYR A 146 5.35 -13.67 -17.05
C TYR A 146 3.99 -13.81 -17.72
N PHE A 147 3.70 -12.95 -18.68
CA PHE A 147 2.41 -12.91 -19.36
C PHE A 147 2.52 -13.48 -20.77
N THR A 148 1.47 -14.17 -21.21
CA THR A 148 1.36 -14.64 -22.59
C THR A 148 -0.01 -14.34 -23.19
N LYS A 149 -0.03 -13.91 -24.45
CA LYS A 149 -1.26 -13.70 -25.23
C LYS A 149 -1.14 -14.36 -26.59
N ARG A 150 -2.00 -15.34 -26.88
CA ARG A 150 -1.85 -16.26 -28.02
C ARG A 150 -2.39 -15.76 -29.37
N LYS A 151 -2.95 -14.54 -29.50
CA LYS A 151 -3.59 -14.10 -30.76
C LYS A 151 -3.19 -12.69 -31.22
N PRO A 152 -2.90 -12.46 -32.53
CA PRO A 152 -2.66 -13.45 -33.61
C PRO A 152 -1.23 -14.03 -33.61
N ILE A 153 -0.32 -13.44 -32.85
CA ILE A 153 1.06 -13.90 -32.63
C ILE A 153 1.25 -14.00 -31.11
N LEU A 154 2.03 -14.99 -30.65
CA LEU A 154 2.40 -15.10 -29.25
C LEU A 154 3.14 -13.83 -28.81
N ARG A 155 2.46 -13.02 -28.00
CA ARG A 155 3.03 -11.86 -27.32
C ARG A 155 3.38 -12.25 -25.90
N THR A 156 4.54 -11.83 -25.45
CA THR A 156 5.04 -12.12 -24.11
C THR A 156 5.42 -10.87 -23.36
N GLU A 157 5.15 -10.84 -22.08
CA GLU A 157 5.45 -9.68 -21.23
C GLU A 157 6.19 -10.14 -19.97
N ALA A 158 7.32 -9.50 -19.67
CA ALA A 158 8.04 -9.67 -18.43
C ALA A 158 7.57 -8.60 -17.45
N VAL A 159 7.19 -9.01 -16.24
CA VAL A 159 6.44 -8.16 -15.33
C VAL A 159 7.15 -8.06 -14.00
N PHE A 160 7.30 -6.81 -13.55
CA PHE A 160 7.86 -6.46 -12.27
C PHE A 160 6.79 -5.79 -11.42
N VAL A 161 6.58 -6.30 -10.21
CA VAL A 161 5.57 -5.81 -9.27
C VAL A 161 6.27 -5.35 -8.00
N ARG A 162 6.08 -4.09 -7.63
CA ARG A 162 6.67 -3.50 -6.41
C ARG A 162 5.61 -2.75 -5.61
N THR A 163 5.42 -3.13 -4.35
CA THR A 163 4.56 -2.37 -3.43
C THR A 163 5.22 -1.03 -3.06
N GLY A 164 4.45 -0.11 -2.46
CA GLY A 164 5.01 1.17 -2.00
C GLY A 164 6.19 1.01 -1.03
N GLU A 165 6.16 -0.01 -0.18
CA GLU A 165 7.21 -0.34 0.79
C GLU A 165 8.48 -0.91 0.13
N GLU A 166 8.34 -1.64 -0.97
CA GLU A 166 9.49 -2.15 -1.72
C GLU A 166 10.19 -1.03 -2.51
N MET A 167 9.53 0.11 -2.75
CA MET A 167 10.00 1.21 -3.60
C MET A 167 10.94 2.19 -2.88
N THR A 168 11.97 1.65 -2.22
CA THR A 168 13.09 2.45 -1.71
C THR A 168 14.05 2.83 -2.84
N GLU A 169 14.89 3.85 -2.63
CA GLU A 169 15.85 4.32 -3.66
C GLU A 169 16.81 3.20 -4.13
N GLU A 170 17.23 2.33 -3.22
CA GLU A 170 18.12 1.20 -3.53
C GLU A 170 17.39 0.12 -4.34
N ASN A 171 16.24 -0.36 -3.82
CA ASN A 171 15.45 -1.39 -4.49
C ASN A 171 14.93 -0.92 -5.85
N TYR A 172 14.59 0.37 -5.98
CA TYR A 172 14.17 0.95 -7.25
C TYR A 172 15.31 0.92 -8.28
N LYS A 173 16.53 1.31 -7.90
CA LYS A 173 17.71 1.21 -8.79
C LYS A 173 17.96 -0.21 -9.25
N ASP A 174 17.85 -1.18 -8.35
CA ASP A 174 18.04 -2.58 -8.72
C ASP A 174 16.91 -3.08 -9.62
N THR A 175 15.68 -2.65 -9.37
CA THR A 175 14.54 -2.93 -10.25
C THR A 175 14.75 -2.38 -11.66
N LEU A 176 15.30 -1.17 -11.82
CA LEU A 176 15.64 -0.62 -13.14
C LEU A 176 16.67 -1.48 -13.88
N LYS A 177 17.66 -2.05 -13.17
CA LYS A 177 18.63 -2.98 -13.77
C LYS A 177 17.96 -4.26 -14.23
N LEU A 178 17.06 -4.82 -13.41
CA LEU A 178 16.30 -6.03 -13.76
C LEU A 178 15.41 -5.80 -15.00
N ILE A 179 14.70 -4.66 -15.05
CA ILE A 179 13.90 -4.24 -16.21
C ILE A 179 14.74 -4.20 -17.48
N SER A 180 15.92 -3.56 -17.42
CA SER A 180 16.83 -3.48 -18.56
C SER A 180 17.25 -4.86 -19.07
N ASN A 181 17.58 -5.78 -18.15
CA ASN A 181 18.01 -7.13 -18.48
C ASN A 181 16.88 -8.02 -19.05
N ALA A 182 15.63 -7.77 -18.65
CA ALA A 182 14.47 -8.56 -19.06
C ALA A 182 14.02 -8.30 -20.51
N SER A 183 14.53 -7.25 -21.16
CA SER A 183 14.23 -6.89 -22.56
C SER A 183 14.48 -8.02 -23.57
N LYS A 184 15.38 -8.96 -23.25
CA LYS A 184 15.74 -10.10 -24.10
C LYS A 184 14.72 -11.24 -24.11
N VAL A 185 14.05 -11.48 -22.98
CA VAL A 185 13.17 -12.65 -22.76
C VAL A 185 11.70 -12.37 -23.06
N ALA A 186 11.31 -11.12 -23.29
CA ALA A 186 9.91 -10.75 -23.49
C ALA A 186 9.72 -9.67 -24.57
N THR A 187 8.57 -9.73 -25.24
CA THR A 187 8.19 -8.74 -26.27
C THR A 187 7.97 -7.36 -25.64
N TRP A 188 7.40 -7.33 -24.44
CA TRP A 188 7.13 -6.12 -23.67
C TRP A 188 7.60 -6.27 -22.23
N ILE A 189 7.87 -5.13 -21.60
CA ILE A 189 8.15 -5.05 -20.17
C ILE A 189 7.02 -4.27 -19.50
N VAL A 190 6.58 -4.76 -18.35
CA VAL A 190 5.52 -4.15 -17.55
C VAL A 190 6.05 -3.92 -16.14
N PHE A 191 5.83 -2.71 -15.63
CA PHE A 191 6.12 -2.33 -14.26
C PHE A 191 4.82 -1.89 -13.58
N CYS A 192 4.52 -2.51 -12.46
CA CYS A 192 3.32 -2.25 -11.66
C CYS A 192 3.71 -1.83 -10.25
N THR A 193 3.14 -0.73 -9.78
CA THR A 193 3.34 -0.23 -8.40
C THR A 193 2.09 0.44 -7.85
N THR A 194 2.20 1.09 -6.70
CA THR A 194 1.11 1.78 -5.99
C THR A 194 1.34 3.29 -5.93
N PRO A 195 0.32 4.11 -5.58
CA PRO A 195 0.50 5.54 -5.33
C PRO A 195 1.65 5.87 -4.35
N LEU A 196 1.82 5.14 -3.26
CA LEU A 196 2.96 5.34 -2.35
C LEU A 196 4.29 5.03 -3.05
N GLY A 197 4.35 3.96 -3.86
CA GLY A 197 5.56 3.61 -4.60
C GLY A 197 5.97 4.70 -5.60
N ALA A 198 5.00 5.26 -6.32
CA ALA A 198 5.22 6.41 -7.19
C ALA A 198 5.62 7.68 -6.41
N THR A 199 5.07 7.87 -5.20
CA THR A 199 5.42 8.98 -4.32
C THR A 199 6.86 8.87 -3.80
N ASN A 200 7.29 7.69 -3.36
CA ASN A 200 8.63 7.44 -2.82
C ASN A 200 9.74 7.71 -3.83
N VAL A 201 9.50 7.41 -5.12
CA VAL A 201 10.44 7.69 -6.21
C VAL A 201 10.28 9.11 -6.76
N GLY A 202 9.06 9.63 -6.76
CA GLY A 202 8.62 10.81 -7.49
C GLY A 202 8.01 10.43 -8.85
N LEU A 203 6.73 10.76 -9.06
CA LEU A 203 5.97 10.34 -10.24
C LEU A 203 6.65 10.72 -11.57
N TYR A 204 7.13 11.95 -11.71
CA TYR A 204 7.76 12.40 -12.95
C TYR A 204 9.08 11.68 -13.24
N ARG A 205 9.87 11.37 -12.19
CA ARG A 205 11.07 10.55 -12.32
C ARG A 205 10.70 9.13 -12.76
N LEU A 206 9.71 8.54 -12.13
CA LEU A 206 9.21 7.20 -12.48
C LEU A 206 8.73 7.15 -13.93
N ILE A 207 7.94 8.14 -14.38
CA ILE A 207 7.48 8.24 -15.77
C ILE A 207 8.67 8.34 -16.73
N GLY A 208 9.62 9.23 -16.46
CA GLY A 208 10.79 9.44 -17.33
C GLY A 208 11.70 8.20 -17.40
N ASP A 209 11.88 7.50 -16.30
CA ASP A 209 12.65 6.26 -16.25
C ASP A 209 11.95 5.13 -17.03
N MET A 210 10.64 4.96 -16.85
CA MET A 210 9.86 3.92 -17.56
C MET A 210 9.78 4.20 -19.07
N ASP A 211 9.63 5.46 -19.48
CA ASP A 211 9.66 5.86 -20.89
C ASP A 211 11.03 5.56 -21.53
N ARG A 212 12.12 5.93 -20.84
CA ARG A 212 13.49 5.63 -21.29
C ARG A 212 13.77 4.14 -21.42
N LEU A 213 13.24 3.33 -20.50
CA LEU A 213 13.37 1.87 -20.53
C LEU A 213 12.35 1.18 -21.43
N ASN A 214 11.46 1.95 -22.08
CA ASN A 214 10.41 1.43 -22.96
C ASN A 214 9.47 0.43 -22.26
N THR A 215 9.10 0.76 -21.02
CA THR A 215 8.32 -0.08 -20.11
C THR A 215 6.91 0.46 -19.93
N TRP A 216 5.91 -0.44 -19.91
CA TRP A 216 4.55 -0.07 -19.54
C TRP A 216 4.48 0.19 -18.04
N LEU A 217 3.93 1.33 -17.63
CA LEU A 217 3.77 1.70 -16.22
C LEU A 217 2.29 1.61 -15.83
N TYR A 218 2.00 0.83 -14.81
CA TYR A 218 0.70 0.78 -14.16
C TYR A 218 0.82 1.17 -12.69
N ILE A 219 -0.13 1.98 -12.22
CA ILE A 219 -0.31 2.28 -10.80
C ILE A 219 -1.64 1.69 -10.36
N VAL A 220 -1.59 0.76 -9.41
CA VAL A 220 -2.76 0.13 -8.78
C VAL A 220 -3.04 0.88 -7.48
N ASP A 221 -4.18 1.52 -7.42
CA ASP A 221 -4.64 2.28 -6.26
C ASP A 221 -5.60 1.41 -5.44
N PRO A 222 -5.14 0.81 -4.33
CA PRO A 222 -5.95 -0.10 -3.55
C PRO A 222 -7.09 0.60 -2.81
N HIS A 223 -6.96 1.90 -2.57
CA HIS A 223 -7.95 2.67 -1.86
C HIS A 223 -9.16 2.99 -2.75
N LEU A 224 -8.91 3.52 -3.94
CA LEU A 224 -9.97 3.87 -4.90
C LEU A 224 -10.36 2.72 -5.83
N LYS A 225 -9.72 1.56 -5.69
CA LYS A 225 -9.92 0.36 -6.53
C LYS A 225 -9.86 0.67 -8.02
N ARG A 226 -8.79 1.37 -8.40
CA ARG A 226 -8.55 1.72 -9.81
C ARG A 226 -7.14 1.32 -10.24
N ILE A 227 -7.02 1.05 -11.54
CA ILE A 227 -5.74 0.80 -12.19
C ILE A 227 -5.52 1.94 -13.18
N LEU A 228 -4.36 2.58 -13.11
CA LEU A 228 -3.98 3.69 -13.97
C LEU A 228 -2.85 3.25 -14.90
N GLY A 229 -3.13 3.12 -16.19
CA GLY A 229 -2.08 2.93 -17.20
C GLY A 229 -1.42 4.27 -17.52
N ILE A 230 -0.20 4.51 -17.06
CA ILE A 230 0.46 5.83 -17.13
C ILE A 230 1.33 5.94 -18.39
N VAL A 231 2.26 5.01 -18.56
CA VAL A 231 3.22 4.96 -19.67
C VAL A 231 2.92 3.75 -20.54
N LYS A 232 2.96 3.95 -21.85
CA LYS A 232 2.80 2.87 -22.82
C LYS A 232 4.17 2.49 -23.38
N GLY A 233 4.62 1.28 -23.07
CA GLY A 233 5.81 0.72 -23.69
C GLY A 233 5.56 0.28 -25.12
N SER A 234 6.65 0.02 -25.83
CA SER A 234 6.67 -0.55 -27.18
C SER A 234 7.45 -1.86 -27.20
N LYS A 235 7.46 -2.56 -28.34
CA LYS A 235 8.17 -3.84 -28.45
C LYS A 235 9.67 -3.66 -28.15
N SER A 236 10.23 -4.51 -27.29
CA SER A 236 11.66 -4.54 -26.97
C SER A 236 12.49 -4.70 -28.25
N LYS A 237 13.53 -3.86 -28.40
CA LYS A 237 14.45 -3.93 -29.55
C LYS A 237 15.42 -5.09 -29.44
N ASP A 238 15.81 -5.44 -28.21
CA ASP A 238 16.77 -6.50 -27.90
C ASP A 238 16.09 -7.87 -27.70
N TYR A 239 14.84 -8.01 -28.18
CA TYR A 239 14.06 -9.22 -28.05
C TYR A 239 14.68 -10.38 -28.86
N GLU A 240 15.02 -11.48 -28.18
CA GLU A 240 15.62 -12.67 -28.78
C GLU A 240 14.66 -13.85 -28.70
N GLN A 241 14.22 -14.37 -29.86
CA GLN A 241 13.19 -15.40 -29.92
C GLN A 241 13.61 -16.72 -29.25
N GLU A 242 14.87 -17.14 -29.43
CA GLU A 242 15.41 -18.37 -28.85
C GLU A 242 15.46 -18.28 -27.32
N ILE A 243 16.00 -17.19 -26.78
CA ILE A 243 16.05 -16.93 -25.34
C ILE A 243 14.64 -16.92 -24.74
N ARG A 244 13.68 -16.29 -25.43
CA ARG A 244 12.27 -16.28 -25.02
C ARG A 244 11.68 -17.69 -24.99
N ASP A 245 11.87 -18.47 -26.06
CA ASP A 245 11.29 -19.81 -26.16
C ASP A 245 11.89 -20.76 -25.12
N ASP A 246 13.17 -20.61 -24.78
CA ASP A 246 13.82 -21.33 -23.69
C ASP A 246 13.32 -20.90 -22.31
N TYR A 247 13.02 -19.62 -22.10
CA TYR A 247 12.39 -19.14 -20.87
C TYR A 247 10.98 -19.70 -20.70
N ILE A 248 10.17 -19.71 -21.76
CA ILE A 248 8.78 -20.25 -21.72
C ILE A 248 8.75 -21.71 -21.27
N LYS A 249 9.73 -22.53 -21.68
CA LYS A 249 9.81 -23.95 -21.28
C LYS A 249 9.97 -24.15 -19.77
N LYS A 250 10.46 -23.13 -19.06
CA LYS A 250 10.67 -23.14 -17.60
C LYS A 250 9.44 -22.67 -16.83
N LEU A 251 8.45 -22.07 -17.51
CA LEU A 251 7.23 -21.62 -16.87
C LEU A 251 6.45 -22.79 -16.27
N PRO A 252 5.73 -22.56 -15.16
CA PRO A 252 4.77 -23.52 -14.64
C PRO A 252 3.79 -23.96 -15.73
N ARG A 253 3.37 -25.23 -15.68
CA ARG A 253 2.43 -25.80 -16.67
C ARG A 253 1.10 -25.06 -16.66
N GLU A 254 0.64 -24.69 -15.47
CA GLU A 254 -0.62 -23.98 -15.27
C GLU A 254 -0.35 -22.51 -14.89
N PRO A 255 -1.01 -21.55 -15.57
CA PRO A 255 -0.96 -20.16 -15.15
C PRO A 255 -1.70 -19.96 -13.83
N ILE A 256 -1.28 -18.98 -13.03
CA ILE A 256 -2.00 -18.60 -11.80
C ILE A 256 -3.35 -17.93 -12.11
N ARG A 257 -3.46 -17.31 -13.30
CA ARG A 257 -4.72 -16.81 -13.87
C ARG A 257 -4.74 -17.02 -15.38
N ALA A 258 -5.85 -17.54 -15.88
CA ALA A 258 -6.13 -17.62 -17.31
C ALA A 258 -7.47 -16.99 -17.66
N PRO A 259 -7.65 -16.48 -18.89
CA PRO A 259 -8.94 -15.95 -19.35
C PRO A 259 -10.10 -16.96 -19.22
N SER A 260 -9.81 -18.26 -19.32
CA SER A 260 -10.79 -19.34 -19.15
C SER A 260 -11.22 -19.57 -17.69
N GLN A 261 -10.48 -19.03 -16.72
CA GLN A 261 -10.75 -19.12 -15.28
C GLN A 261 -11.44 -17.86 -14.74
N VAL A 262 -11.72 -16.87 -15.59
CA VAL A 262 -12.42 -15.64 -15.21
C VAL A 262 -13.90 -15.97 -14.95
N VAL A 263 -14.23 -16.23 -13.68
CA VAL A 263 -15.61 -16.43 -13.21
C VAL A 263 -16.23 -15.11 -12.75
N LYS A 264 -15.40 -14.17 -12.26
CA LYS A 264 -15.77 -12.81 -11.85
C LYS A 264 -14.74 -11.82 -12.42
N PHE A 265 -15.21 -10.72 -13.00
CA PHE A 265 -14.35 -9.63 -13.49
C PHE A 265 -13.57 -8.98 -12.34
N SER A 266 -12.47 -8.32 -12.68
CA SER A 266 -11.67 -7.54 -11.72
C SER A 266 -12.55 -6.58 -10.94
N LYS A 267 -12.32 -6.53 -9.62
CA LYS A 267 -12.97 -5.55 -8.74
C LYS A 267 -12.44 -4.12 -8.95
N TYR A 268 -11.36 -3.97 -9.73
CA TYR A 268 -10.70 -2.70 -9.98
C TYR A 268 -11.08 -2.17 -11.36
N ASN A 269 -11.41 -0.88 -11.41
CA ASN A 269 -11.78 -0.22 -12.66
C ASN A 269 -10.57 0.36 -13.36
N LEU A 270 -10.47 0.15 -14.67
CA LEU A 270 -9.52 0.85 -15.53
C LEU A 270 -10.20 2.03 -16.22
N GLU A 271 -9.68 3.22 -15.98
CA GLU A 271 -10.10 4.43 -16.70
C GLU A 271 -9.40 4.50 -18.07
N ASN A 272 -9.91 3.70 -19.01
CA ASN A 272 -9.35 3.55 -20.36
C ASN A 272 -9.24 4.87 -21.14
N ALA A 273 -10.15 5.82 -20.90
CA ALA A 273 -10.20 7.09 -21.64
C ALA A 273 -8.99 8.00 -21.36
N GLU A 274 -8.36 7.83 -20.20
CA GLU A 274 -7.30 8.69 -19.68
C GLU A 274 -5.93 8.00 -19.69
N SER A 275 -5.92 6.68 -19.90
CA SER A 275 -4.72 5.87 -19.92
C SER A 275 -3.73 6.29 -21.01
N TYR A 276 -2.44 6.22 -20.68
CA TYR A 276 -1.28 6.42 -21.53
C TYR A 276 -1.08 7.84 -22.09
N LYS A 277 -1.78 8.83 -21.52
CA LYS A 277 -1.53 10.25 -21.75
C LYS A 277 -0.74 10.80 -20.57
N THR A 278 0.57 10.60 -20.56
CA THR A 278 1.47 10.96 -19.43
C THR A 278 1.27 12.39 -18.93
N SER A 279 1.00 13.34 -19.83
CA SER A 279 0.75 14.75 -19.49
C SER A 279 -0.53 15.00 -18.68
N ARG A 280 -1.46 14.03 -18.60
CA ARG A 280 -2.66 14.10 -17.75
C ARG A 280 -2.42 13.67 -16.31
N PHE A 281 -1.36 12.91 -16.05
CA PHE A 281 -1.09 12.41 -14.71
C PHE A 281 -0.25 13.41 -13.92
N ILE A 282 -0.67 13.63 -12.68
CA ILE A 282 -0.01 14.48 -11.69
C ILE A 282 0.11 13.74 -10.36
N SER A 283 0.99 14.20 -9.49
CA SER A 283 1.25 13.52 -8.21
C SER A 283 0.02 13.54 -7.29
N PHE A 284 -0.70 14.66 -7.24
CA PHE A 284 -1.79 14.87 -6.29
C PHE A 284 -3.03 15.43 -6.96
N GLN A 285 -4.20 15.06 -6.45
CA GLN A 285 -5.49 15.66 -6.83
C GLN A 285 -6.25 16.18 -5.61
N ILE A 286 -7.15 17.12 -5.88
CA ILE A 286 -8.19 17.59 -4.97
C ILE A 286 -9.52 17.44 -5.69
N LEU A 287 -10.50 16.90 -4.98
CA LEU A 287 -11.86 16.68 -5.46
C LEU A 287 -12.73 17.92 -5.26
N ASN A 288 -13.74 18.10 -6.11
CA ASN A 288 -14.80 19.04 -5.79
C ASN A 288 -15.65 18.54 -4.60
N GLU A 289 -16.44 19.43 -4.00
CA GLU A 289 -17.25 19.09 -2.81
C GLU A 289 -18.20 17.91 -3.04
N LYS A 290 -18.81 17.84 -4.23
CA LYS A 290 -19.73 16.76 -4.59
C LYS A 290 -19.02 15.41 -4.65
N GLU A 291 -17.81 15.36 -5.17
CA GLU A 291 -16.97 14.16 -5.21
C GLU A 291 -16.44 13.79 -3.82
N HIS A 292 -16.01 14.78 -3.04
CA HIS A 292 -15.62 14.58 -1.64
C HIS A 292 -16.76 13.95 -0.83
N GLU A 293 -17.97 14.48 -0.93
CA GLU A 293 -19.14 13.93 -0.24
C GLU A 293 -19.47 12.50 -0.65
N LYS A 294 -19.26 12.15 -1.93
CA LYS A 294 -19.47 10.76 -2.38
C LYS A 294 -18.53 9.82 -1.64
N ILE A 295 -17.25 10.18 -1.50
CA ILE A 295 -16.27 9.35 -0.79
C ILE A 295 -16.59 9.27 0.70
N VAL A 296 -16.99 10.38 1.32
CA VAL A 296 -17.42 10.38 2.74
C VAL A 296 -18.61 9.43 2.97
N LYS A 297 -19.54 9.36 2.01
CA LYS A 297 -20.74 8.52 2.07
C LYS A 297 -20.51 7.09 1.55
N MET A 298 -19.32 6.74 1.07
CA MET A 298 -19.05 5.37 0.60
C MET A 298 -19.17 4.40 1.78
N PRO A 299 -19.91 3.28 1.61
CA PRO A 299 -19.99 2.27 2.65
C PRO A 299 -18.59 1.70 2.93
N ARG A 300 -18.32 1.40 4.20
CA ARG A 300 -17.12 0.66 4.56
C ARG A 300 -17.24 -0.74 3.97
N GLU A 301 -16.15 -1.23 3.40
CA GLU A 301 -16.10 -2.61 2.93
C GLU A 301 -16.03 -3.55 4.11
N GLU A 302 -16.74 -4.67 3.99
CA GLU A 302 -16.66 -5.76 4.96
C GLU A 302 -15.23 -6.33 4.93
N PRO A 303 -14.57 -6.47 6.09
CA PRO A 303 -13.22 -7.02 6.13
C PRO A 303 -13.21 -8.47 5.61
N LYS A 304 -12.20 -8.84 4.82
CA LYS A 304 -12.13 -10.17 4.20
C LYS A 304 -11.99 -11.31 5.23
N TYR A 305 -11.35 -11.04 6.36
CA TYR A 305 -10.95 -12.08 7.31
C TYR A 305 -11.69 -12.03 8.65
N ASP A 306 -12.70 -11.16 8.80
CA ASP A 306 -13.50 -11.02 10.04
C ASP A 306 -14.10 -12.37 10.48
N ASP A 307 -14.72 -13.11 9.55
CA ASP A 307 -15.37 -14.40 9.82
C ASP A 307 -14.42 -15.49 10.35
N ILE A 308 -13.13 -15.42 9.97
CA ILE A 308 -12.13 -16.42 10.38
C ILE A 308 -11.25 -15.93 11.51
N PHE A 309 -11.29 -14.65 11.86
CA PHE A 309 -10.47 -14.05 12.90
C PHE A 309 -10.96 -14.45 14.28
N LYS A 310 -10.03 -14.88 15.14
CA LYS A 310 -10.31 -15.16 16.56
C LYS A 310 -9.58 -14.21 17.47
N SER A 311 -8.25 -14.14 17.36
CA SER A 311 -7.47 -13.21 18.16
C SER A 311 -6.10 -12.90 17.55
N LEU A 312 -5.55 -11.76 17.93
CA LEU A 312 -4.19 -11.33 17.68
C LEU A 312 -3.51 -11.05 19.01
N LEU A 313 -2.42 -11.76 19.28
CA LEU A 313 -1.54 -11.50 20.42
C LEU A 313 -0.27 -10.81 19.93
N ILE A 314 0.06 -9.68 20.55
CA ILE A 314 1.34 -8.99 20.38
C ILE A 314 2.13 -9.17 21.68
N THR A 315 3.33 -9.76 21.59
CA THR A 315 4.14 -10.08 22.78
C THR A 315 5.57 -9.57 22.61
N ASP A 316 6.25 -9.30 23.72
CA ASP A 316 7.71 -9.19 23.70
C ASP A 316 8.33 -10.49 23.18
N LYS A 317 9.33 -10.37 22.32
CA LYS A 317 9.96 -11.53 21.67
C LYS A 317 10.78 -12.38 22.64
N GLU A 318 11.37 -11.79 23.67
CA GLU A 318 12.35 -12.45 24.54
C GLU A 318 11.70 -13.01 25.81
N ALA A 319 10.98 -12.17 26.54
CA ALA A 319 10.27 -12.52 27.76
C ALA A 319 8.92 -13.18 27.50
N GLY A 320 8.36 -13.05 26.30
CA GLY A 320 7.03 -13.58 25.97
C GLY A 320 5.90 -12.88 26.72
N LEU A 321 6.13 -11.69 27.27
CA LEU A 321 5.09 -10.93 27.98
C LEU A 321 4.10 -10.31 26.97
N PRO A 322 2.78 -10.44 27.19
CA PRO A 322 1.78 -9.84 26.32
C PRO A 322 1.83 -8.31 26.42
N MET A 323 1.91 -7.65 25.27
CA MET A 323 1.88 -6.20 25.11
C MET A 323 0.46 -5.70 24.81
N ALA A 324 -0.20 -6.35 23.85
CA ALA A 324 -1.57 -6.03 23.44
C ALA A 324 -2.28 -7.29 22.97
N THR A 325 -3.60 -7.33 23.17
CA THR A 325 -4.45 -8.41 22.66
C THR A 325 -5.71 -7.88 22.02
N PHE A 326 -5.97 -8.32 20.80
CA PHE A 326 -7.22 -8.06 20.09
C PHE A 326 -7.94 -9.38 19.91
N SER A 327 -9.21 -9.47 20.32
CA SER A 327 -9.97 -10.72 20.26
C SER A 327 -11.40 -10.45 19.83
N SER A 328 -11.96 -11.33 19.00
CA SER A 328 -13.39 -11.35 18.68
C SER A 328 -14.22 -11.85 19.87
N GLU A 329 -13.61 -12.64 20.76
CA GLU A 329 -14.23 -13.24 21.95
C GLU A 329 -13.46 -12.77 23.22
N MET A 330 -14.13 -12.03 24.10
CA MET A 330 -13.49 -11.43 25.28
C MET A 330 -13.34 -12.45 26.43
N ASP A 331 -12.20 -13.14 26.55
CA ASP A 331 -11.75 -13.66 27.86
C ASP A 331 -10.22 -13.54 28.04
N THR A 332 -9.82 -12.93 29.16
CA THR A 332 -8.42 -12.60 29.50
C THR A 332 -7.65 -13.81 30.04
N LYS A 333 -8.35 -14.83 30.57
CA LYS A 333 -7.69 -16.04 31.08
C LYS A 333 -7.12 -16.94 29.99
N GLU A 334 -7.75 -16.96 28.82
CA GLU A 334 -7.27 -17.74 27.67
C GLU A 334 -5.96 -17.17 27.11
N GLN A 335 -5.77 -15.85 27.18
CA GLN A 335 -4.59 -15.15 26.66
C GLN A 335 -3.28 -15.56 27.35
N MET A 336 -3.29 -15.70 28.69
CA MET A 336 -2.10 -16.14 29.44
C MET A 336 -1.75 -17.61 29.16
N LEU A 337 -2.77 -18.48 29.01
CA LEU A 337 -2.59 -19.89 28.68
C LEU A 337 -2.01 -20.07 27.27
N VAL A 338 -2.51 -19.30 26.31
CA VAL A 338 -2.04 -19.31 24.93
C VAL A 338 -0.60 -18.79 24.82
N THR A 339 -0.26 -17.72 25.53
CA THR A 339 1.10 -17.18 25.57
C THR A 339 2.09 -18.20 26.16
N GLY A 340 1.71 -18.86 27.26
CA GLY A 340 2.50 -19.94 27.85
C GLY A 340 2.66 -21.14 26.91
N PHE A 341 1.60 -21.53 26.20
CA PHE A 341 1.66 -22.59 25.19
C PHE A 341 2.62 -22.24 24.04
N LEU A 342 2.56 -21.02 23.52
CA LEU A 342 3.43 -20.58 22.43
C LEU A 342 4.91 -20.54 22.84
N SER A 343 5.22 -20.04 24.04
CA SER A 343 6.59 -20.05 24.56
C SER A 343 7.11 -21.47 24.76
N ALA A 344 6.28 -22.37 25.31
CA ALA A 344 6.63 -23.78 25.45
C ALA A 344 6.88 -24.46 24.09
N MET A 345 6.13 -24.06 23.06
CA MET A 345 6.33 -24.59 21.72
C MET A 345 7.56 -24.00 21.02
N ASP A 346 7.86 -22.72 21.20
CA ASP A 346 9.12 -22.14 20.72
C ASP A 346 10.33 -22.84 21.35
N ASP A 347 10.28 -23.12 22.66
CA ASP A 347 11.34 -23.86 23.35
C ASP A 347 11.45 -25.30 22.86
N PHE A 348 10.31 -25.96 22.59
CA PHE A 348 10.31 -27.27 21.96
C PHE A 348 10.95 -27.24 20.57
N ILE A 349 10.56 -26.32 19.68
CA ILE A 349 11.13 -26.22 18.33
C ILE A 349 12.63 -25.90 18.37
N LYS A 350 13.06 -25.00 19.26
CA LYS A 350 14.48 -24.73 19.51
C LYS A 350 15.22 -25.99 19.95
N SER A 351 14.61 -26.81 20.82
CA SER A 351 15.23 -28.03 21.34
C SER A 351 15.41 -29.14 20.27
N ILE A 352 14.52 -29.19 19.27
CA ILE A 352 14.59 -30.20 18.20
C ILE A 352 15.34 -29.70 16.95
N SER A 353 15.56 -28.39 16.84
CA SER A 353 16.33 -27.78 15.74
C SER A 353 17.81 -28.13 15.90
N LYS A 354 18.33 -29.01 15.03
CA LYS A 354 19.76 -29.34 15.02
C LYS A 354 20.57 -28.19 14.41
N SER A 355 21.56 -27.73 15.17
CA SER A 355 22.74 -26.93 14.77
C SER A 355 22.48 -25.60 14.04
N GLY A 356 22.68 -24.51 14.77
CA GLY A 356 23.07 -23.20 14.20
C GLY A 356 21.95 -22.30 13.70
N GLU A 357 20.78 -22.85 13.37
CA GLU A 357 19.61 -22.06 12.97
C GLU A 357 18.53 -22.05 14.07
N ILE A 358 18.15 -20.85 14.53
CA ILE A 358 17.01 -20.67 15.42
C ILE A 358 15.74 -20.84 14.57
N THR A 359 15.24 -22.06 14.46
CA THR A 359 13.91 -22.29 13.88
C THR A 359 12.86 -21.90 14.93
N LEU A 360 11.93 -21.02 14.55
CA LEU A 360 10.80 -20.60 15.39
C LEU A 360 9.50 -21.12 14.79
N MET A 361 8.47 -21.29 15.62
CA MET A 361 7.16 -21.75 15.16
C MET A 361 6.54 -20.73 14.21
N LYS A 362 6.24 -21.09 12.96
CA LYS A 362 5.55 -20.17 12.04
C LYS A 362 4.07 -20.48 11.88
N GLU A 363 3.68 -21.76 11.98
CA GLU A 363 2.31 -22.21 11.73
C GLU A 363 1.96 -23.41 12.62
N ILE A 364 0.73 -23.43 13.14
CA ILE A 364 0.09 -24.65 13.67
C ILE A 364 -1.25 -24.82 12.96
N ASP A 365 -1.47 -26.03 12.46
CA ASP A 365 -2.79 -26.54 12.07
C ASP A 365 -3.13 -27.70 13.00
N TYR A 366 -4.09 -27.48 13.91
CA TYR A 366 -4.56 -28.54 14.79
C TYR A 366 -6.04 -28.41 15.12
N LYS A 367 -6.84 -29.36 14.61
CA LYS A 367 -8.26 -29.59 14.99
C LYS A 367 -9.13 -28.32 14.96
N GLY A 368 -9.00 -27.51 13.90
CA GLY A 368 -9.81 -26.28 13.74
C GLY A 368 -9.27 -25.06 14.47
N LEU A 369 -8.07 -25.16 15.06
CA LEU A 369 -7.28 -24.02 15.53
C LEU A 369 -6.10 -23.82 14.59
N PHE A 370 -6.08 -22.67 13.92
CA PHE A 370 -4.99 -22.27 13.04
C PHE A 370 -4.23 -21.12 13.69
N ILE A 371 -2.92 -21.26 13.78
CA ILE A 371 -2.05 -20.26 14.40
C ILE A 371 -1.03 -19.82 13.37
N GLN A 372 -0.95 -18.52 13.10
CA GLN A 372 0.07 -17.91 12.27
C GLN A 372 0.92 -16.98 13.12
N ALA A 373 2.22 -17.27 13.22
CA ALA A 373 3.15 -16.47 14.01
C ALA A 373 4.21 -15.80 13.13
N VAL A 374 4.53 -14.55 13.47
CA VAL A 374 5.61 -13.77 12.86
C VAL A 374 6.48 -13.15 13.95
N TYR A 375 7.78 -13.05 13.69
CA TYR A 375 8.77 -12.63 14.67
C TYR A 375 9.56 -11.44 14.12
N GLY A 376 9.50 -10.33 14.85
CA GLY A 376 10.21 -9.10 14.54
C GLY A 376 11.56 -9.03 15.24
N LYS A 377 12.10 -7.82 15.36
CA LYS A 377 13.31 -7.55 16.14
C LYS A 377 13.03 -7.56 17.64
N MET A 378 11.94 -6.92 18.06
CA MET A 378 11.55 -6.70 19.45
C MET A 378 10.28 -7.44 19.83
N VAL A 379 9.36 -7.65 18.89
CA VAL A 379 8.05 -8.25 19.18
C VAL A 379 7.80 -9.53 18.40
N LYS A 380 6.85 -10.32 18.88
CA LYS A 380 6.26 -11.47 18.20
C LYS A 380 4.76 -11.22 18.08
N MET A 381 4.19 -11.53 16.93
CA MET A 381 2.75 -11.44 16.70
C MET A 381 2.20 -12.81 16.35
N VAL A 382 1.07 -13.15 16.95
CA VAL A 382 0.43 -14.45 16.77
C VAL A 382 -1.04 -14.24 16.48
N LEU A 383 -1.45 -14.71 15.31
CA LEU A 383 -2.81 -14.65 14.82
C LEU A 383 -3.47 -16.01 14.98
N PHE A 384 -4.64 -16.03 15.62
CA PHE A 384 -5.48 -17.20 15.82
C PHE A 384 -6.67 -17.11 14.87
N LEU A 385 -6.91 -18.20 14.15
CA LEU A 385 -7.92 -18.28 13.12
C LEU A 385 -8.71 -19.57 13.25
N SER A 386 -9.97 -19.55 12.80
CA SER A 386 -10.80 -20.74 12.65
C SER A 386 -10.56 -21.49 11.33
N GLU A 387 -9.88 -20.86 10.37
CA GLU A 387 -9.51 -21.43 9.08
C GLU A 387 -8.04 -21.11 8.72
N PRO A 388 -7.39 -21.88 7.81
CA PRO A 388 -6.01 -21.61 7.42
C PRO A 388 -5.84 -20.23 6.77
N ALA A 389 -4.79 -19.49 7.16
CA ALA A 389 -4.43 -18.23 6.53
C ALA A 389 -3.98 -18.43 5.07
N ASP A 390 -4.53 -17.65 4.14
CA ASP A 390 -3.98 -17.55 2.78
C ASP A 390 -2.66 -16.76 2.77
N GLN A 391 -1.94 -16.76 1.64
CA GLN A 391 -0.65 -16.06 1.54
C GLN A 391 -0.79 -14.54 1.77
N ILE A 392 -1.93 -13.96 1.37
CA ILE A 392 -2.22 -12.54 1.53
C ILE A 392 -2.26 -12.18 3.01
N LEU A 393 -3.01 -12.93 3.84
CA LEU A 393 -3.09 -12.68 5.28
C LEU A 393 -1.72 -12.84 5.96
N ARG A 394 -0.91 -13.83 5.54
CA ARG A 394 0.45 -14.02 6.04
C ARG A 394 1.34 -12.81 5.72
N ASP A 395 1.30 -12.32 4.48
CA ASP A 395 2.06 -11.14 4.05
C ASP A 395 1.61 -9.87 4.80
N ARG A 396 0.29 -9.72 5.03
CA ARG A 396 -0.31 -8.63 5.82
C ARG A 396 0.16 -8.64 7.26
N LEU A 397 0.22 -9.81 7.90
CA LEU A 397 0.73 -9.96 9.26
C LEU A 397 2.24 -9.62 9.35
N VAL A 398 3.04 -10.04 8.38
CA VAL A 398 4.47 -9.67 8.31
C VAL A 398 4.65 -8.15 8.13
N TYR A 399 3.79 -7.52 7.32
CA TYR A 399 3.81 -6.07 7.18
C TYR A 399 3.43 -5.38 8.49
N PHE A 400 2.32 -5.79 9.11
CA PHE A 400 1.85 -5.22 10.37
C PHE A 400 2.93 -5.26 11.45
N LEU A 401 3.64 -6.39 11.57
CA LEU A 401 4.77 -6.55 12.47
C LEU A 401 5.85 -5.47 12.29
N LYS A 402 6.29 -5.25 11.05
CA LYS A 402 7.31 -4.23 10.73
C LYS A 402 6.79 -2.83 10.97
N TYR A 403 5.55 -2.57 10.58
CA TYR A 403 4.89 -1.28 10.80
C TYR A 403 4.82 -0.96 12.30
N PHE A 404 4.36 -1.93 13.10
CA PHE A 404 4.22 -1.80 14.54
C PHE A 404 5.55 -1.51 15.23
N GLU A 405 6.62 -2.24 14.89
CA GLU A 405 7.96 -2.00 15.46
C GLU A 405 8.49 -0.60 15.15
N ASN A 406 8.26 -0.11 13.93
CA ASN A 406 8.76 1.20 13.52
C ASN A 406 7.92 2.34 14.12
N MET A 407 6.60 2.18 14.17
CA MET A 407 5.69 3.24 14.63
C MET A 407 5.69 3.36 16.16
N PHE A 408 5.71 2.24 16.86
CA PHE A 408 5.59 2.17 18.31
C PHE A 408 6.91 1.86 19.00
N GLU A 409 8.06 2.10 18.34
CA GLU A 409 9.40 1.77 18.86
C GLU A 409 9.62 2.28 20.30
N SER A 410 9.21 3.51 20.58
CA SER A 410 9.34 4.12 21.91
C SER A 410 8.46 3.43 22.95
N GLN A 411 7.19 3.14 22.62
CA GLN A 411 6.25 2.46 23.52
C GLN A 411 6.72 1.02 23.79
N ILE A 412 7.20 0.31 22.76
CA ILE A 412 7.77 -1.05 22.87
C ILE A 412 9.00 -1.03 23.78
N THR A 413 9.92 -0.08 23.58
CA THR A 413 11.13 0.04 24.40
C THR A 413 10.82 0.35 25.86
N GLU A 414 9.89 1.27 26.11
CA GLU A 414 9.44 1.58 27.47
C GLU A 414 8.74 0.37 28.12
N PHE A 415 7.87 -0.34 27.39
CA PHE A 415 7.27 -1.60 27.85
C PHE A 415 8.34 -2.62 28.23
N LYS A 416 9.35 -2.85 27.38
CA LYS A 416 10.43 -3.80 27.67
C LYS A 416 11.21 -3.45 28.94
N SER A 417 11.35 -2.16 29.24
CA SER A 417 12.07 -1.70 30.43
C SER A 417 11.24 -1.73 31.72
N THR A 418 9.91 -1.56 31.62
CA THR A 418 9.03 -1.36 32.78
C THR A 418 8.07 -2.52 33.04
N GLY A 419 7.78 -3.34 32.04
CA GLY A 419 6.73 -4.37 32.04
C GLY A 419 5.31 -3.81 32.12
N LYS A 420 5.10 -2.50 31.97
CA LYS A 420 3.78 -1.86 32.10
C LYS A 420 3.02 -1.91 30.79
N THR A 421 1.95 -2.70 30.74
CA THR A 421 1.04 -2.79 29.58
C THR A 421 0.35 -1.46 29.25
N SER A 422 0.10 -0.60 30.24
CA SER A 422 -0.55 0.71 30.05
C SER A 422 0.22 1.71 29.18
N VAL A 423 1.46 1.40 28.82
CA VAL A 423 2.28 2.20 27.90
C VAL A 423 1.87 1.96 26.44
N ILE A 424 1.25 0.81 26.17
CA ILE A 424 0.74 0.43 24.85
C ILE A 424 -0.71 0.91 24.76
N ASP A 425 -0.96 1.86 23.85
CA ASP A 425 -2.31 2.39 23.63
C ASP A 425 -3.08 1.51 22.63
N GLU A 426 -3.87 0.56 23.16
CA GLU A 426 -4.68 -0.34 22.33
C GLU A 426 -5.74 0.41 21.51
N GLU A 427 -6.22 1.58 21.95
CA GLU A 427 -7.19 2.40 21.20
C GLU A 427 -6.55 3.02 19.96
N GLU A 428 -5.26 3.37 20.04
CA GLU A 428 -4.47 3.84 18.88
C GLU A 428 -4.18 2.70 17.90
N ILE A 429 -3.89 1.50 18.41
CA ILE A 429 -3.44 0.36 17.59
C ILE A 429 -4.61 -0.35 16.90
N PHE A 430 -5.76 -0.49 17.56
CA PHE A 430 -6.89 -1.29 17.05
C PHE A 430 -7.36 -0.89 15.64
N PRO A 431 -7.55 0.41 15.30
CA PRO A 431 -7.93 0.81 13.94
C PRO A 431 -6.89 0.42 12.88
N ILE A 432 -5.61 0.40 13.25
CA ILE A 432 -4.50 0.04 12.36
C ILE A 432 -4.50 -1.47 12.11
N VAL A 433 -4.72 -2.27 13.16
CA VAL A 433 -4.85 -3.73 13.07
C VAL A 433 -5.96 -4.11 12.10
N ASN A 434 -7.17 -3.59 12.31
CA ASN A 434 -8.32 -3.91 11.46
C ASN A 434 -8.04 -3.52 10.01
N LYS A 435 -7.39 -2.37 9.79
CA LYS A 435 -7.12 -1.88 8.44
C LYS A 435 -6.05 -2.68 7.71
N ILE A 436 -4.96 -3.06 8.38
CA ILE A 436 -3.84 -3.78 7.77
C ILE A 436 -4.15 -5.27 7.63
N LEU A 437 -4.73 -5.90 8.66
CA LEU A 437 -5.06 -7.32 8.63
C LEU A 437 -6.38 -7.61 7.92
N ASP A 438 -7.20 -6.59 7.66
CA ASP A 438 -8.52 -6.72 7.03
C ASP A 438 -9.45 -7.64 7.84
N ILE A 439 -9.49 -7.36 9.15
CA ILE A 439 -10.32 -8.00 10.18
C ILE A 439 -11.29 -7.01 10.81
#